data_AF-A0A9C9X292-F1
#
_entry.id   AF-A0A9C9X292-F1
#
_cell.length_a   1.000
_cell.length_b   1.000
_cell.length_c   1.000
_cell.angle_alpha   90.00
_cell.angle_beta   90.00
_cell.angle_gamma   90.00
#
_symmetry.space_group_name_H-M   'P 1'
#
loop_
_entity.id
_entity.type
_entity.pdbx_description
1 polymer ?
#
loop_
_entity_poly.entity_id
_entity_poly.type
_entity_poly.pdbx_seq_one_letter_code
_entity_poly.pdbx_strand_id
1 'polypeptide(L)'
;MSGTAKLKEILALKPVIIGIGNTLRGDDGAGVELVERLIAHGYHNALIVFSNPENYLQKIAAMPGGARLWIDIINWNAAPGSFRIFSSGEIGQFAISTHNFSADVLVEFLS
;
A
#
# COMPACT_ATOMS: atom_id res chain seq x y z
N MET A 1 -16.67 -11.77 -4.47
CA MET A 1 -16.96 -10.36 -4.82
C MET A 1 -15.88 -9.88 -5.77
N SER A 2 -16.22 -9.12 -6.81
CA SER A 2 -15.22 -8.46 -7.67
C SER A 2 -14.33 -7.54 -6.84
N GLY A 3 -13.01 -7.47 -7.14
CA GLY A 3 -12.05 -6.63 -6.41
C GLY A 3 -12.49 -5.17 -6.32
N THR A 4 -13.24 -4.68 -7.31
CA THR A 4 -13.80 -3.32 -7.35
C THR A 4 -14.87 -3.07 -6.28
N ALA A 5 -15.68 -4.07 -5.91
CA ALA A 5 -16.72 -3.90 -4.89
C ALA A 5 -16.11 -3.72 -3.50
N LYS A 6 -15.15 -4.58 -3.16
CA LYS A 6 -14.38 -4.49 -1.90
C LYS A 6 -13.59 -3.18 -1.81
N LEU A 7 -13.02 -2.71 -2.93
CA LEU A 7 -12.32 -1.44 -2.97
C LEU A 7 -13.25 -0.26 -2.63
N LYS A 8 -14.49 -0.24 -3.17
CA LYS A 8 -15.46 0.82 -2.86
C LYS A 8 -15.80 0.88 -1.37
N GLU A 9 -15.97 -0.28 -0.73
CA GLU A 9 -16.22 -0.36 0.72
C GLU A 9 -15.06 0.22 1.53
N ILE A 10 -13.82 -0.14 1.19
CA ILE A 10 -12.62 0.41 1.85
C ILE A 10 -12.53 1.92 1.65
N LEU A 11 -12.75 2.41 0.41
CA LEU A 11 -12.69 3.84 0.10
C LEU A 11 -13.79 4.66 0.81
N ALA A 12 -14.95 4.07 1.10
CA ALA A 12 -16.02 4.72 1.86
C ALA A 12 -15.58 5.08 3.30
N LEU A 13 -14.59 4.36 3.86
CA LEU A 13 -14.00 4.64 5.16
C LEU A 13 -13.02 5.82 5.15
N LYS A 14 -12.74 6.42 3.98
CA LYS A 14 -11.74 7.49 3.80
C LYS A 14 -10.38 7.10 4.41
N PRO A 15 -9.79 5.96 4.00
CA PRO A 15 -8.63 5.39 4.64
C PRO A 15 -7.39 6.28 4.49
N VAL A 16 -6.43 6.12 5.37
CA VAL A 16 -5.08 6.61 5.09
C VAL A 16 -4.50 5.76 3.95
N ILE A 17 -4.20 6.38 2.80
CA ILE A 17 -3.61 5.68 1.66
C ILE A 17 -2.09 5.77 1.74
N ILE A 18 -1.41 4.62 1.76
CA ILE A 18 0.04 4.54 1.96
C ILE A 18 0.68 3.89 0.75
N GLY A 19 1.49 4.66 0.02
CA GLY A 19 2.18 4.22 -1.19
C GLY A 19 3.61 3.80 -0.90
N ILE A 20 3.91 2.55 -1.21
CA ILE A 20 5.26 1.95 -1.21
C ILE A 20 5.78 1.95 -2.65
N GLY A 21 7.10 2.04 -2.80
CA GLY A 21 7.73 1.80 -4.10
C GLY A 21 9.04 2.55 -4.33
N ASN A 22 9.77 2.13 -5.36
CA ASN A 22 10.98 2.80 -5.81
C ASN A 22 10.80 3.38 -7.22
N THR A 23 10.74 4.71 -7.31
CA THR A 23 10.58 5.42 -8.59
C THR A 23 11.76 5.25 -9.54
N LEU A 24 12.91 4.77 -9.06
CA LEU A 24 14.08 4.47 -9.88
C LEU A 24 14.07 3.03 -10.44
N ARG A 25 13.08 2.19 -10.06
CA ARG A 25 12.99 0.77 -10.45
C ARG A 25 11.78 0.48 -11.33
N GLY A 26 11.55 1.29 -12.35
CA GLY A 26 10.52 1.02 -13.36
C GLY A 26 9.11 1.02 -12.77
N ASP A 27 8.39 -0.09 -12.90
CA ASP A 27 7.02 -0.24 -12.43
C ASP A 27 6.88 -0.26 -10.91
N ASP A 28 7.94 -0.59 -10.17
CA ASP A 28 8.03 -0.52 -8.70
C ASP A 28 7.65 0.86 -8.14
N GLY A 29 7.75 1.92 -8.95
CA GLY A 29 7.31 3.27 -8.59
C GLY A 29 5.79 3.49 -8.59
N ALA A 30 4.97 2.54 -9.03
CA ALA A 30 3.54 2.77 -9.25
C ALA A 30 2.75 3.13 -7.99
N GLY A 31 3.11 2.58 -6.83
CA GLY A 31 2.48 2.93 -5.56
C GLY A 31 2.73 4.39 -5.18
N VAL A 32 3.95 4.88 -5.42
CA VAL A 32 4.33 6.29 -5.26
C VAL A 32 3.54 7.17 -6.23
N GLU A 33 3.58 6.86 -7.53
CA GLU A 33 2.90 7.61 -8.58
C GLU A 33 1.39 7.73 -8.33
N LEU A 34 0.75 6.65 -7.89
CA LEU A 34 -0.68 6.66 -7.57
C LEU A 34 -1.00 7.62 -6.42
N VAL A 35 -0.20 7.61 -5.36
CA VAL A 35 -0.41 8.51 -4.22
C VAL A 35 -0.16 9.96 -4.60
N GLU A 36 0.87 10.25 -5.39
CA GLU A 36 1.11 11.60 -5.92
C GLU A 36 -0.09 12.13 -6.71
N ARG A 37 -0.65 11.30 -7.61
CA ARG A 37 -1.86 11.65 -8.36
C ARG A 37 -3.05 11.88 -7.45
N LEU A 38 -3.27 11.04 -6.44
CA LEU A 38 -4.38 11.21 -5.50
C LEU A 38 -4.27 12.54 -4.73
N ILE A 39 -3.07 12.90 -4.27
CA ILE A 39 -2.81 14.17 -3.59
C ILE A 39 -3.07 15.35 -4.55
N ALA A 40 -2.60 15.26 -5.79
CA ALA A 40 -2.82 16.28 -6.81
C ALA A 40 -4.32 16.48 -7.14
N HIS A 41 -5.15 15.45 -6.95
CA HIS A 41 -6.61 15.50 -7.13
C HIS A 41 -7.39 15.76 -5.83
N GLY A 42 -6.72 16.22 -4.76
CA GLY A 42 -7.35 16.69 -3.52
C GLY A 42 -7.56 15.62 -2.45
N TYR A 43 -7.03 14.41 -2.62
CA TYR A 43 -7.03 13.40 -1.56
C TYR A 43 -5.80 13.55 -0.66
N HIS A 44 -5.95 14.30 0.44
CA HIS A 44 -4.83 14.60 1.33
C HIS A 44 -4.62 13.58 2.45
N ASN A 45 -5.51 12.60 2.63
CA ASN A 45 -5.33 11.55 3.63
C ASN A 45 -4.39 10.44 3.13
N ALA A 46 -3.19 10.81 2.71
CA ALA A 46 -2.25 9.90 2.07
C ALA A 46 -0.79 10.15 2.48
N LEU A 47 0.05 9.13 2.32
CA LEU A 47 1.46 9.15 2.67
C LEU A 47 2.28 8.32 1.67
N ILE A 48 3.39 8.89 1.20
CA ILE A 48 4.42 8.16 0.43
C ILE A 48 5.50 7.72 1.41
N VAL A 49 5.88 6.44 1.37
CA VAL A 49 6.91 5.86 2.24
C VAL A 49 8.09 5.25 1.48
N PHE A 50 8.05 5.33 0.15
CA PHE A 50 9.07 4.77 -0.75
C PHE A 50 9.38 3.30 -0.42
N SER A 51 10.64 2.89 -0.54
CA SER A 51 11.13 1.53 -0.25
C SER A 51 11.35 1.22 1.24
N ASN A 52 11.19 2.19 2.13
CA ASN A 52 11.56 2.08 3.55
C ASN A 52 10.42 2.53 4.48
N PRO A 53 9.28 1.81 4.49
CA PRO A 53 8.13 2.09 5.35
C PRO A 53 8.47 2.17 6.85
N GLU A 54 9.49 1.45 7.31
CA GLU A 54 9.99 1.45 8.69
C GLU A 54 10.42 2.84 9.17
N ASN A 55 10.91 3.69 8.27
CA ASN A 55 11.31 5.06 8.58
C ASN A 55 10.11 5.98 8.84
N TYR A 56 8.89 5.51 8.56
CA TYR A 56 7.66 6.28 8.66
C TYR A 56 6.71 5.75 9.73
N LEU A 57 7.07 4.71 10.49
CA LEU A 57 6.16 4.06 11.45
C LEU A 57 5.52 5.03 12.44
N GLN A 58 6.30 5.93 13.03
CA GLN A 58 5.78 6.95 13.95
C GLN A 58 4.80 7.90 13.26
N LYS A 59 5.10 8.31 12.03
CA LYS A 59 4.24 9.18 11.23
C LYS A 59 2.95 8.47 10.89
N ILE A 60 3.03 7.22 10.43
CA ILE A 60 1.87 6.37 10.13
C ILE A 60 1.00 6.23 11.37
N ALA A 61 1.58 5.85 12.51
CA ALA A 61 0.85 5.67 13.78
C ALA A 61 0.13 6.94 14.23
N ALA A 62 0.73 8.12 14.00
CA ALA A 62 0.13 9.40 14.33
C ALA A 62 -0.97 9.89 13.36
N MET A 63 -1.11 9.27 12.17
CA MET A 63 -2.14 9.69 11.20
C MET A 63 -3.54 9.29 11.67
N PRO A 64 -4.51 10.23 11.61
CA PRO A 64 -5.88 9.98 12.04
C PRO A 64 -6.61 9.02 11.09
N GLY A 65 -7.59 8.30 11.63
CA GLY A 65 -8.37 7.30 10.89
C GLY A 65 -7.79 5.89 11.07
N GLY A 66 -8.66 4.95 11.44
CA GLY A 66 -8.27 3.57 11.72
C GLY A 66 -8.09 2.69 10.48
N ALA A 67 -8.72 3.03 9.36
CA ALA A 67 -8.57 2.28 8.12
C ALA A 67 -7.30 2.72 7.38
N ARG A 68 -6.42 1.75 7.06
CA ARG A 68 -5.20 1.97 6.28
C ARG A 68 -5.26 1.14 5.01
N LEU A 69 -4.95 1.76 3.87
CA LEU A 69 -4.86 1.09 2.58
C LEU A 69 -3.44 1.18 2.05
N TRP A 70 -2.75 0.05 2.05
CA TRP A 70 -1.38 -0.08 1.56
C TRP A 70 -1.38 -0.40 0.06
N ILE A 71 -0.53 0.28 -0.69
CA ILE A 71 -0.39 0.13 -2.13
C ILE A 71 1.08 -0.18 -2.42
N ASP A 72 1.32 -1.35 -2.99
CA ASP A 72 2.65 -1.85 -3.32
C ASP A 72 2.60 -2.67 -4.61
N ILE A 73 3.71 -2.67 -5.36
CA ILE A 73 3.91 -3.54 -6.52
C ILE A 73 4.46 -4.86 -6.00
N ILE A 74 3.76 -5.96 -6.29
CA ILE A 74 4.26 -7.29 -5.96
C ILE A 74 4.11 -8.21 -7.17
N ASN A 75 5.02 -9.17 -7.29
CA ASN A 75 4.92 -10.20 -8.31
C ASN A 75 4.14 -11.41 -7.76
N TRP A 76 2.86 -11.53 -8.13
CA TRP A 76 2.02 -12.70 -7.81
C TRP A 76 1.72 -13.59 -9.03
N ASN A 77 2.51 -13.50 -10.11
CA ASN A 77 2.31 -14.26 -11.34
C ASN A 77 0.95 -14.02 -12.03
N ALA A 78 0.50 -12.76 -12.08
CA ALA A 78 -0.63 -12.35 -12.91
C ALA A 78 -0.18 -11.51 -14.11
N ALA A 79 -1.14 -11.20 -14.99
CA ALA A 79 -0.90 -10.32 -16.12
C ALA A 79 -0.45 -8.92 -15.65
N PRO A 80 0.51 -8.27 -16.33
CA PRO A 80 0.93 -6.91 -16.03
C PRO A 80 -0.25 -5.94 -15.93
N GLY A 81 -0.22 -5.05 -14.93
CA GLY A 81 -1.31 -4.11 -14.65
C GLY A 81 -2.51 -4.70 -13.90
N SER A 82 -2.47 -5.99 -13.54
CA SER A 82 -3.48 -6.58 -12.66
C SER A 82 -3.38 -5.99 -11.26
N PHE A 83 -4.53 -5.76 -10.61
CA PHE A 83 -4.59 -5.39 -9.20
C PHE A 83 -5.48 -6.35 -8.41
N ARG A 84 -5.19 -6.51 -7.12
CA ARG A 84 -6.00 -7.28 -6.18
C ARG A 84 -5.84 -6.70 -4.77
N ILE A 85 -6.90 -6.82 -3.98
CA ILE A 85 -6.85 -6.53 -2.54
C ILE A 85 -6.47 -7.82 -1.82
N PHE A 86 -5.35 -7.80 -1.11
CA PHE A 86 -4.89 -8.89 -0.26
C PHE A 86 -5.29 -8.62 1.20
N SER A 87 -5.64 -9.67 1.91
CA SER A 87 -5.74 -9.65 3.38
C SER A 87 -4.37 -9.87 4.02
N SER A 88 -4.24 -9.50 5.29
CA SER A 88 -3.03 -9.72 6.10
C SER A 88 -2.52 -11.17 6.02
N GLY A 89 -3.42 -12.15 6.14
CA GLY A 89 -3.06 -13.57 6.07
C GLY A 89 -2.59 -14.06 4.68
N GLU A 90 -2.92 -13.33 3.61
CA GLU A 90 -2.44 -13.63 2.26
C GLU A 90 -1.05 -13.00 2.01
N ILE A 91 -0.78 -11.83 2.61
CA ILE A 91 0.46 -11.06 2.40
C ILE A 91 1.71 -11.84 2.81
N GLY A 92 1.68 -12.61 3.90
CA GLY A 92 2.84 -13.41 4.35
C GLY A 92 3.29 -14.47 3.35
N GLN A 93 2.46 -14.83 2.37
CA GLN A 93 2.85 -15.74 1.27
C GLN A 93 3.59 -15.01 0.12
N PHE A 94 3.42 -13.69 0.02
CA PHE A 94 4.01 -12.85 -1.03
C PHE A 94 5.19 -12.00 -0.55
N ALA A 95 5.38 -11.87 0.76
CA ALA A 95 6.39 -11.05 1.42
C ALA A 95 7.86 -11.46 1.14
N ILE A 96 8.08 -12.43 0.25
CA ILE A 96 9.41 -12.86 -0.22
C ILE A 96 9.70 -12.23 -1.58
N SER A 97 9.71 -10.89 -1.71
CA SER A 97 10.42 -10.26 -2.84
C SER A 97 10.66 -8.74 -2.71
N THR A 98 11.94 -8.39 -2.80
CA THR A 98 12.61 -7.11 -3.15
C THR A 98 12.82 -5.96 -2.16
N HIS A 99 12.20 -5.92 -0.97
CA HIS A 99 12.60 -5.00 0.09
C HIS A 99 12.72 -5.73 1.43
N ASN A 100 13.81 -5.48 2.16
CA ASN A 100 14.38 -6.32 3.22
C ASN A 100 13.59 -6.28 4.56
N PHE A 101 12.30 -5.96 4.51
CA PHE A 101 11.40 -5.87 5.65
C PHE A 101 10.16 -6.69 5.31
N SER A 102 9.89 -7.77 6.04
CA SER A 102 8.73 -8.60 5.72
C SER A 102 7.47 -7.77 5.90
N ALA A 103 6.61 -7.78 4.89
CA ALA A 103 5.29 -7.15 4.97
C ALA A 103 4.50 -7.67 6.21
N ASP A 104 4.85 -8.86 6.71
CA ASP A 104 4.37 -9.42 7.98
C ASP A 104 4.67 -8.53 9.19
N VAL A 105 5.88 -7.98 9.32
CA VAL A 105 6.21 -7.09 10.46
C VAL A 105 5.43 -5.78 10.38
N LEU A 106 5.17 -5.28 9.17
CA LEU A 106 4.31 -4.12 8.94
C LEU A 106 2.86 -4.39 9.34
N VAL A 107 2.34 -5.55 8.96
CA VAL A 107 0.99 -5.99 9.33
C VAL A 107 0.88 -6.18 10.84
N GLU A 108 1.86 -6.81 11.48
CA GLU A 108 1.87 -7.04 12.93
C GLU A 108 2.00 -5.73 13.73
N PHE A 109 2.80 -4.78 13.26
CA PHE A 109 2.99 -3.49 13.93
C PHE A 109 1.77 -2.55 13.83
N LEU A 110 0.90 -2.77 12.85
CA LEU A 110 -0.23 -1.88 12.53
C LEU A 110 -1.61 -2.50 12.82
N SER A 111 -1.63 -3.74 13.31
CA SER A 111 -2.82 -4.40 13.87
C SER A 111 -3.10 -3.94 15.30
#